data_AF-A0A661YIB3-F1
#
_entry.id   AF-A0A661YIB3-F1
#
_cell.length_a   1.000
_cell.length_b   1.000
_cell.length_c   1.000
_cell.angle_alpha   90.00
_cell.angle_beta   90.00
_cell.angle_gamma   90.00
#
_symmetry.space_group_name_H-M   'P 1'
#
loop_
_entity.id
_entity.type
_entity.pdbx_description
1 polymer ?
#
loop_
_entity_poly.entity_id
_entity_poly.type
_entity_poly.pdbx_seq_one_letter_code
_entity_poly.pdbx_strand_id
1 'polypeptide(L)' 'GAGPKTAQKLFEYSPDVLITGNGPGGNAAAVLEKTGVKIYVGAGDMTAKEAYKAYKDNRLKQF' A
#
# COMPACT_ATOMS: atom_id res chain seq x y z
N GLY A 1 15.33 6.14 6.86
CA GLY A 1 14.47 6.22 5.66
C GLY A 1 13.02 5.95 6.04
N ALA A 2 12.06 6.44 5.27
CA ALA A 2 10.63 6.24 5.54
C ALA A 2 10.20 4.76 5.53
N GLY A 3 10.88 3.91 4.74
CA GLY A 3 10.54 2.48 4.57
C GLY A 3 10.36 1.68 5.86
N PRO A 4 11.36 1.58 6.76
CA PRO A 4 11.25 0.78 7.98
C PRO A 4 10.15 1.22 8.95
N LYS A 5 9.92 2.53 9.12
CA LYS A 5 8.85 3.02 10.02
C LYS A 5 7.46 2.77 9.44
N THR A 6 7.29 2.93 8.13
CA THR A 6 6.03 2.58 7.45
C THR A 6 5.75 1.10 7.56
N ALA A 7 6.77 0.25 7.37
CA ALA A 7 6.63 -1.20 7.56
C ALA A 7 6.22 -1.55 9.00
N GLN A 8 6.84 -0.95 10.02
CA GLN A 8 6.45 -1.15 11.42
C GLN A 8 4.98 -0.78 11.68
N LYS A 9 4.53 0.38 11.18
CA LYS A 9 3.13 0.81 11.34
C LYS A 9 2.14 -0.11 10.64
N LEU A 10 2.50 -0.67 9.49
CA LEU A 10 1.66 -1.63 8.77
C LEU A 10 1.56 -2.97 9.51
N PHE A 11 2.62 -3.39 10.21
CA PHE A 11 2.54 -4.52 11.13
C PHE A 11 1.66 -4.20 12.35
N GLU A 12 1.87 -3.06 13.00
CA GLU A 12 1.11 -2.65 14.19
C GLU A 12 -0.39 -2.52 13.94
N TYR A 13 -0.77 -1.91 12.81
CA TYR A 13 -2.18 -1.68 12.49
C TYR A 13 -2.85 -2.86 11.80
N SER A 14 -2.07 -3.82 11.27
CA SER A 14 -2.58 -5.02 10.59
C SER A 14 -3.75 -4.72 9.63
N PRO A 15 -3.58 -3.77 8.67
CA PRO A 15 -4.67 -3.41 7.78
C PRO A 15 -4.94 -4.54 6.79
N ASP A 16 -6.19 -4.65 6.33
CA ASP A 16 -6.54 -5.57 5.25
C ASP A 16 -6.02 -5.09 3.88
N VAL A 17 -5.93 -3.77 3.70
CA VAL A 17 -5.66 -3.11 2.41
C VAL A 17 -4.70 -1.93 2.57
N LEU A 18 -3.70 -1.87 1.69
CA LEU A 18 -2.80 -0.73 1.50
C LEU A 18 -2.94 -0.17 0.09
N ILE A 19 -3.30 1.11 -0.04
CA ILE A 19 -3.30 1.84 -1.31
C ILE A 19 -2.05 2.73 -1.37
N THR A 20 -1.27 2.63 -2.43
CA THR A 20 0.00 3.37 -2.57
C THR A 20 0.24 3.82 -4.02
N GLY A 21 1.12 4.79 -4.20
CA GLY A 21 1.51 5.31 -5.52
C GLY A 21 2.38 4.33 -6.29
N ASN A 22 3.67 4.31 -5.96
CA ASN A 22 4.68 3.51 -6.66
C ASN A 22 4.84 2.08 -6.12
N GLY A 23 4.04 1.69 -5.12
CA GLY A 23 4.25 0.41 -4.44
C GLY A 23 5.35 0.45 -3.40
N PRO A 24 5.50 -0.64 -2.62
CA PRO A 24 6.60 -0.78 -1.69
C PRO A 24 7.93 -1.01 -2.42
N GLY A 25 8.95 -0.23 -2.06
CA GLY A 25 10.31 -0.37 -2.59
C GLY A 25 11.25 -1.12 -1.64
N GLY A 26 12.19 -1.89 -2.21
CA GLY A 26 13.29 -2.53 -1.49
C GLY A 26 12.82 -3.36 -0.29
N ASN A 27 13.36 -3.05 0.90
CA ASN A 27 13.07 -3.79 2.14
C ASN A 27 11.59 -3.75 2.57
N ALA A 28 10.80 -2.77 2.14
CA ALA A 28 9.39 -2.71 2.52
C ALA A 28 8.57 -3.81 1.83
N ALA A 29 8.91 -4.19 0.59
CA ALA A 29 8.20 -5.24 -0.15
C ALA A 29 8.34 -6.60 0.56
N ALA A 30 9.56 -7.02 0.89
CA ALA A 30 9.85 -8.28 1.58
C ALA A 30 9.21 -8.39 2.97
N VAL A 31 8.90 -7.25 3.59
CA VAL A 31 8.27 -7.18 4.90
C VAL A 31 6.74 -7.24 4.76
N LEU A 32 6.17 -6.58 3.74
CA LEU A 32 4.73 -6.59 3.48
C LEU A 32 4.23 -7.90 2.87
N GLU A 33 5.05 -8.63 2.13
CA GLU A 33 4.74 -9.99 1.68
C GLU A 33 4.41 -10.92 2.86
N LYS A 34 4.95 -10.64 4.04
CA LYS A 34 4.75 -11.46 5.25
C LYS A 34 3.52 -11.07 6.07
N THR A 35 2.89 -9.93 5.81
CA THR A 35 1.72 -9.46 6.58
C THR A 35 0.39 -9.96 6.03
N GLY A 36 0.36 -10.43 4.78
CA GLY A 36 -0.87 -10.81 4.10
C GLY A 36 -1.76 -9.62 3.70
N VAL A 37 -1.27 -8.38 3.84
CA VAL A 37 -2.00 -7.18 3.40
C VAL A 37 -2.18 -7.17 1.89
N LYS A 38 -3.37 -6.77 1.41
CA LYS A 38 -3.59 -6.57 -0.03
C LYS A 38 -3.07 -5.21 -0.45
N ILE A 39 -2.11 -5.18 -1.36
CA ILE A 39 -1.47 -3.94 -1.79
C ILE A 39 -2.02 -3.55 -3.16
N TYR A 40 -2.48 -2.30 -3.29
CA TYR A 40 -2.92 -1.72 -4.55
C TYR A 40 -2.03 -0.54 -4.93
N VAL A 41 -1.54 -0.57 -6.16
CA VAL A 41 -0.61 0.42 -6.71
C VAL A 41 -1.23 1.25 -7.83
N GLY A 42 -0.62 2.39 -8.15
CA GLY A 42 -1.07 3.30 -9.21
C GLY A 42 -1.78 4.56 -8.71
N ALA A 43 -1.69 4.88 -7.41
CA ALA A 43 -2.30 6.08 -6.83
C ALA A 43 -1.35 7.29 -6.73
N GLY A 44 -0.25 7.32 -7.49
CA GLY A 44 0.84 8.30 -7.31
C GLY A 44 0.42 9.75 -7.55
N ASP A 45 -0.49 9.95 -8.49
CA ASP A 45 -1.01 11.26 -8.90
C ASP A 45 -2.44 11.52 -8.38
N MET A 46 -2.88 10.77 -7.36
CA MET A 46 -4.24 10.84 -6.81
C MET A 46 -4.22 11.46 -5.40
N THR A 47 -5.24 12.24 -5.08
CA THR A 47 -5.58 12.52 -3.69
C THR A 47 -6.03 11.25 -2.98
N ALA A 48 -5.98 11.23 -1.64
CA ALA A 48 -6.46 10.08 -0.86
C ALA A 48 -7.93 9.70 -1.19
N LYS A 49 -8.79 10.69 -1.46
CA LYS A 49 -10.19 10.48 -1.86
C LYS A 49 -10.30 9.80 -3.22
N GLU A 50 -9.51 10.24 -4.19
CA GLU A 50 -9.48 9.65 -5.53
C GLU A 50 -8.91 8.25 -5.52
N ALA A 51 -7.84 8.01 -4.75
CA ALA A 51 -7.23 6.70 -4.57
C ALA A 51 -8.22 5.71 -3.95
N TYR A 52 -8.93 6.14 -2.91
CA TYR A 52 -9.98 5.32 -2.29
C TYR A 52 -11.11 5.02 -3.27
N LYS A 53 -11.56 6.01 -4.05
CA LYS A 53 -12.57 5.80 -5.10
C LYS A 53 -12.05 4.81 -6.16
N ALA A 54 -10.82 4.98 -6.65
CA ALA A 54 -10.22 4.11 -7.65
C ALA A 54 -10.09 2.66 -7.15
N TYR A 55 -9.75 2.45 -5.88
CA TYR A 55 -9.80 1.13 -5.25
C TYR A 55 -11.21 0.54 -5.26
N LYS A 56 -12.22 1.31 -4.80
CA LYS A 56 -13.62 0.88 -4.78
C LYS A 56 -14.18 0.57 -6.18
N ASP A 57 -13.68 1.26 -7.21
CA ASP A 57 -14.04 1.05 -8.61
C ASP A 57 -13.23 -0.10 -9.28
N ASN A 58 -12.34 -0.80 -8.55
CA ASN A 58 -11.40 -1.79 -9.10
C ASN A 58 -10.48 -1.25 -10.21
N ARG A 59 -10.12 0.04 -10.16
CA ARG A 59 -9.24 0.70 -11.14
C ARG A 59 -7.76 0.68 -10.77
N LEU A 60 -7.41 0.16 -9.59
CA LEU A 60 -6.03 0.00 -9.15
C LEU A 60 -5.56 -1.44 -9.33
N LYS A 61 -4.27 -1.63 -9.59
CA LYS A 61 -3.67 -2.96 -9.77
C LYS A 61 -3.22 -3.52 -8.42
N GLN A 62 -3.59 -4.76 -8.13
CA GLN A 62 -3.01 -5.47 -6.99
C GLN A 62 -1.54 -5.81 -7.28
N PHE A 63 -0.65 -5.43 -6.37
CA PHE A 63 0.79 -5.74 -6.40
C PHE A 63 1.04 -7.13 -5.84
#